data_AF-A0A0D0DF70-F1
#
_entry.id   AF-A0A0D0DF70-F1
#
_cell.length_a   1.000
_cell.length_b   1.000
_cell.length_c   1.000
_cell.angle_alpha   90.00
_cell.angle_beta   90.00
_cell.angle_gamma   90.00
#
_symmetry.space_group_name_H-M   'P 1'
#
loop_
_entity.id
_entity.type
_entity.pdbx_description
1 polymer ?
#
loop_
_entity_poly.entity_id
_entity_poly.type
_entity_poly.pdbx_seq_one_letter_code
_entity_poly.pdbx_strand_id
1 'polypeptide(L)'
;MLWFTHELCSDVDHFRHECDARFCSVPCQLCKRLCSDQDHMHGLEPNAIHLCGQEHLCTAVCSAPGICEIETAPQSIEATFTGKNETFQYTKYTQAAKRLKCIKPIAPGATKHRGSHNHSLDKKVVHFCEDRCENCGYFCTLPLGKLDVVIGPYYLI
;
A
#
# COMPACT_ATOMS: atom_id res chain seq x y z
N MET A 1 -0.16 -40.93 52.05
CA MET A 1 -1.13 -40.34 51.12
C MET A 1 -0.37 -39.30 50.30
N LEU A 2 0.24 -39.76 49.20
CA LEU A 2 1.16 -38.96 48.38
C LEU A 2 0.41 -38.53 47.11
N TRP A 3 0.33 -37.23 46.87
CA TRP A 3 -0.02 -36.69 45.54
C TRP A 3 0.99 -35.58 45.20
N PHE A 4 2.05 -36.00 44.51
CA PHE A 4 2.89 -35.24 43.56
C PHE A 4 1.96 -34.63 42.47
N THR A 5 2.18 -33.53 41.73
CA THR A 5 3.32 -32.65 41.39
C THR A 5 2.73 -31.51 40.56
N HIS A 6 3.11 -30.25 40.80
CA HIS A 6 2.67 -29.10 39.98
C HIS A 6 3.79 -28.62 39.04
N GLU A 7 4.50 -29.57 38.43
CA GLU A 7 5.56 -29.32 37.44
C GLU A 7 5.66 -30.56 36.54
N LEU A 8 4.79 -30.61 35.53
CA LEU A 8 4.97 -31.51 34.40
C LEU A 8 5.97 -30.83 33.46
N CYS A 9 7.00 -31.57 33.07
CA CYS A 9 8.02 -31.08 32.15
C CYS A 9 7.36 -30.80 30.78
N SER A 10 7.78 -29.73 30.07
CA SER A 10 7.14 -29.26 28.83
C SER A 10 7.12 -30.31 27.72
N ASP A 11 8.01 -31.31 27.78
CA ASP A 11 8.14 -32.42 26.85
C ASP A 11 7.14 -33.58 27.09
N VAL A 12 6.35 -33.53 28.16
CA VAL A 12 5.31 -34.54 28.44
C VAL A 12 4.00 -34.09 27.81
N ASP A 13 3.32 -34.98 27.09
CA ASP A 13 1.99 -34.71 26.53
C ASP A 13 1.01 -34.32 27.64
N HIS A 14 0.40 -33.14 27.51
CA HIS A 14 -0.58 -32.62 28.45
C HIS A 14 -1.60 -31.73 27.73
N PHE A 15 -2.82 -31.69 28.26
CA PHE A 15 -3.95 -31.06 27.59
C PHE A 15 -4.02 -29.53 27.76
N ARG A 16 -3.30 -28.96 28.73
CA ARG A 16 -3.36 -27.52 29.03
C ARG A 16 -2.05 -27.00 29.60
N HIS A 17 -1.34 -26.18 28.83
CA HIS A 17 -0.18 -25.45 29.29
C HIS A 17 -0.65 -24.22 30.08
N GLU A 18 -0.20 -24.05 31.32
CA GLU A 18 -0.38 -22.80 32.07
C GLU A 18 0.91 -22.00 31.98
N CYS A 19 0.86 -20.87 31.27
CA CYS A 19 1.99 -19.95 31.15
C CYS A 19 1.76 -18.74 32.05
N ASP A 20 2.77 -18.36 32.86
CA ASP A 20 2.73 -17.15 33.68
C ASP A 20 2.78 -15.85 32.86
N ALA A 21 3.01 -15.95 31.54
CA ALA A 21 3.02 -14.80 30.64
C ALA A 21 1.60 -14.22 30.47
N ARG A 22 1.47 -12.93 30.74
CA ARG A 22 0.17 -12.21 30.68
C ARG A 22 -0.15 -11.57 29.33
N PHE A 23 0.77 -11.66 28.37
CA PHE A 23 0.60 -11.02 27.07
C PHE A 23 1.08 -11.96 25.97
N CYS A 24 0.39 -11.91 24.84
CA CYS A 24 0.84 -12.59 23.65
C CYS A 24 2.20 -12.03 23.18
N SER A 25 3.16 -12.92 22.91
CA SER A 25 4.50 -12.56 22.42
C SER A 25 4.55 -12.31 20.90
N VAL A 26 3.45 -12.56 20.20
CA VAL A 26 3.36 -12.38 18.75
C VAL A 26 3.25 -10.88 18.42
N PRO A 27 4.00 -10.38 17.42
CA PRO A 27 3.90 -8.99 16.99
C PRO A 27 2.54 -8.72 16.35
N CYS A 28 2.03 -7.51 16.58
CA CYS A 28 0.86 -6.96 15.90
C CYS A 28 1.03 -7.09 14.39
N GLN A 29 0.01 -7.58 13.70
CA GLN A 29 0.06 -7.77 12.24
C GLN A 29 0.12 -6.46 11.44
N LEU A 30 -0.24 -5.32 12.04
CA LEU A 30 -0.23 -4.00 11.40
C LEU A 30 1.05 -3.19 11.70
N CYS A 31 1.79 -3.55 12.75
CA CYS A 31 3.05 -2.91 13.08
C CYS A 31 4.07 -3.94 13.57
N LYS A 32 4.99 -3.56 14.46
CA LYS A 32 5.98 -4.48 15.06
C LYS A 32 5.95 -4.46 16.60
N ARG A 33 4.96 -3.79 17.19
CA ARG A 33 4.71 -3.82 18.64
C ARG A 33 4.07 -5.15 19.01
N LEU A 34 4.22 -5.59 20.26
CA LEU A 34 3.59 -6.81 20.76
C LEU A 34 2.06 -6.70 20.75
N CYS A 35 1.40 -7.84 20.59
CA CYS A 35 -0.04 -7.95 20.72
C CYS A 35 -0.47 -7.59 22.15
N SER A 36 -1.59 -6.87 22.25
CA SER A 36 -2.15 -6.43 23.53
C SER A 36 -3.17 -7.43 24.11
N ASP A 37 -3.33 -8.60 23.49
CA ASP A 37 -4.21 -9.63 24.01
C ASP A 37 -3.64 -10.19 25.32
N GLN A 38 -4.52 -10.39 26.30
CA GLN A 38 -4.17 -10.92 27.61
C GLN A 38 -4.12 -12.45 27.61
N ASP A 39 -4.78 -13.08 26.65
CA ASP A 39 -4.64 -14.51 26.43
C ASP A 39 -3.36 -14.77 25.64
N HIS A 40 -2.32 -15.20 26.34
CA HIS A 40 -1.03 -15.55 25.73
C HIS A 40 -1.16 -16.66 24.67
N MET A 41 -2.14 -17.56 24.84
CA MET A 41 -2.30 -18.76 24.01
C MET A 41 -3.29 -18.57 22.86
N HIS A 42 -3.88 -17.38 22.70
CA HIS A 42 -4.83 -17.10 21.63
C HIS A 42 -4.25 -17.31 20.22
N GLY A 43 -2.91 -17.27 20.07
CA GLY A 43 -2.23 -17.55 18.82
C GLY A 43 -2.33 -19.01 18.34
N LEU A 44 -2.83 -19.93 19.17
CA LEU A 44 -3.14 -21.31 18.77
C LEU A 44 -4.46 -21.41 18.00
N GLU A 45 -5.34 -20.40 18.13
CA GLU A 45 -6.61 -20.39 17.44
C GLU A 45 -6.41 -20.16 15.93
N PRO A 46 -7.08 -20.95 15.07
CA PRO A 46 -7.02 -20.73 13.64
C PRO A 46 -7.60 -19.35 13.31
N ASN A 47 -6.79 -18.49 12.69
CA ASN A 47 -7.09 -17.08 12.38
C ASN A 47 -7.04 -16.10 13.57
N ALA A 48 -6.24 -16.40 14.59
CA ALA A 48 -5.94 -15.45 15.66
C ALA A 48 -5.49 -14.08 15.09
N ILE A 49 -6.14 -13.00 15.56
CA ILE A 49 -5.84 -11.64 15.14
C ILE A 49 -4.93 -10.99 16.18
N HIS A 50 -3.70 -10.67 15.79
CA HIS A 50 -2.74 -10.03 16.67
C HIS A 50 -2.73 -8.51 16.46
N LEU A 51 -3.28 -7.76 17.41
CA LEU A 51 -3.32 -6.30 17.40
C LEU A 51 -2.73 -5.71 18.69
N CYS A 52 -2.05 -4.57 18.59
CA CYS A 52 -1.45 -3.87 19.75
C CYS A 52 -2.39 -2.84 20.40
N GLY A 53 -3.65 -2.77 19.98
CA GLY A 53 -4.64 -1.84 20.55
C GLY A 53 -4.42 -0.35 20.21
N GLN A 54 -3.57 -0.03 19.23
CA GLN A 54 -3.30 1.35 18.81
C GLN A 54 -3.85 1.64 17.40
N GLU A 55 -3.97 2.92 17.05
CA GLU A 55 -4.29 3.36 15.69
C GLU A 55 -3.11 3.10 14.73
N HIS A 56 -3.42 2.77 13.47
CA HIS A 56 -2.42 2.52 12.42
C HIS A 56 -2.74 3.25 11.13
N LEU A 57 -1.72 3.55 10.32
CA LEU A 57 -1.93 4.00 8.95
C LEU A 57 -2.31 2.82 8.05
N CYS A 58 -3.28 3.03 7.17
CA CYS A 58 -3.64 2.03 6.18
C CYS A 58 -2.50 1.78 5.18
N THR A 59 -2.19 0.51 4.93
CA THR A 59 -1.14 0.09 4.00
C THR A 59 -1.63 -0.11 2.57
N ALA A 60 -2.95 -0.09 2.36
CA ALA A 60 -3.55 -0.20 1.03
C ALA A 60 -3.23 1.03 0.17
N VAL A 61 -3.26 0.85 -1.14
CA VAL A 61 -3.15 1.96 -2.11
C VAL A 61 -4.49 2.64 -2.32
N CYS A 62 -4.46 3.88 -2.83
CA CYS A 62 -5.67 4.60 -3.22
C CYS A 62 -6.52 3.74 -4.16
N SER A 63 -7.82 3.70 -3.91
CA SER A 63 -8.81 2.94 -4.71
C SER A 63 -9.45 3.77 -5.82
N ALA A 64 -9.30 5.09 -5.81
CA ALA A 64 -9.85 5.94 -6.86
C ALA A 64 -9.23 5.57 -8.22
N PRO A 65 -9.98 5.68 -9.33
CA PRO A 65 -9.45 5.38 -10.65
C PRO A 65 -8.35 6.38 -11.04
N GLY A 66 -7.45 5.97 -11.92
CA GLY A 66 -6.38 6.83 -12.42
C GLY A 66 -5.06 6.72 -11.66
N ILE A 67 -4.07 7.40 -12.21
CA ILE A 67 -2.72 7.54 -11.66
C ILE A 67 -2.76 8.63 -10.58
N CYS A 68 -2.17 8.38 -9.40
CA CYS A 68 -2.11 9.40 -8.34
C CYS A 68 -0.98 10.41 -8.58
N GLU A 69 0.15 9.92 -9.10
CA GLU A 69 1.34 10.73 -9.33
C GLU A 69 2.12 10.19 -10.54
N ILE A 70 2.59 11.08 -11.40
CA ILE A 70 3.47 10.75 -12.53
C ILE A 70 4.84 11.35 -12.22
N GLU A 71 5.80 10.49 -11.89
CA GLU A 71 7.19 10.92 -11.70
C GLU A 71 7.91 10.94 -13.04
N THR A 72 8.56 12.06 -13.34
CA THR A 72 9.40 12.20 -14.53
C THR A 72 10.86 12.29 -14.10
N ALA A 73 11.67 11.33 -14.54
CA ALA A 73 13.11 11.30 -14.29
C ALA A 73 13.87 11.36 -15.63
N PRO A 74 14.96 12.12 -15.72
CA PRO A 74 15.80 12.12 -16.91
C PRO A 74 16.38 10.72 -17.12
N GLN A 75 16.10 10.12 -18.28
CA GLN A 75 16.87 8.98 -18.74
C GLN A 75 18.12 9.57 -19.40
N SER A 76 19.31 9.12 -19.01
CA SER A 76 20.56 9.48 -19.70
C SER A 76 20.65 8.76 -21.05
N ILE A 77 19.64 8.92 -21.90
CA ILE A 77 19.56 8.31 -23.22
C ILE A 77 19.19 9.42 -24.20
N GLU A 78 20.18 9.81 -25.00
CA GLU A 78 20.00 10.66 -26.17
C GLU A 78 19.28 9.81 -27.23
N ALA A 79 18.05 10.18 -27.55
CA ALA A 79 17.28 9.58 -28.63
C ALA A 79 17.50 10.39 -29.91
N THR A 80 17.44 9.75 -31.06
CA THR A 80 17.60 10.41 -32.36
C THR A 80 16.26 10.39 -33.10
N PHE A 81 15.76 11.57 -33.46
CA PHE A 81 14.62 11.71 -34.35
C PHE A 81 15.13 11.91 -35.77
N THR A 82 14.71 11.06 -36.71
CA THR A 82 15.05 11.17 -38.14
C THR A 82 13.77 11.49 -38.92
N GLY A 83 13.62 12.76 -39.29
CA GLY A 83 12.59 13.23 -40.19
C GLY A 83 13.03 13.18 -41.66
N LYS A 84 12.12 13.56 -42.56
CA LYS A 84 12.35 13.53 -44.01
C LYS A 84 13.47 14.48 -44.47
N ASN A 85 13.69 15.57 -43.72
CA ASN A 85 14.61 16.66 -44.08
C ASN A 85 15.74 16.86 -43.06
N GLU A 86 15.62 16.29 -41.85
CA GLU A 86 16.58 16.54 -40.77
C GLU A 86 16.62 15.39 -39.77
N THR A 87 17.76 15.25 -39.10
CA THR A 87 17.94 14.32 -37.98
C THR A 87 18.52 15.09 -36.81
N PHE A 88 17.89 15.00 -35.63
CA PHE A 88 18.38 15.66 -34.42
C PHE A 88 18.29 14.75 -33.20
N GLN A 89 19.17 14.99 -32.24
CA GLN A 89 19.18 14.29 -30.96
C GLN A 89 18.37 15.04 -29.91
N TYR A 90 17.70 14.30 -29.04
CA TYR A 90 16.92 14.85 -27.94
C TYR A 90 17.04 13.98 -26.69
N THR A 91 16.95 14.58 -25.52
CA THR A 91 16.91 13.84 -24.25
C THR A 91 15.51 13.28 -24.04
N LYS A 92 15.40 11.96 -23.94
CA LYS A 92 14.14 11.31 -23.58
C LYS A 92 14.04 11.16 -22.06
N TYR A 93 12.91 11.55 -21.48
CA TYR A 93 12.64 11.36 -20.05
C TYR A 93 11.89 10.04 -19.84
N THR A 94 12.15 9.36 -18.73
CA THR A 94 11.33 8.25 -18.27
C THR A 94 10.22 8.75 -17.36
N GLN A 95 9.03 8.18 -17.50
CA GLN A 95 7.93 8.43 -16.60
C GLN A 95 7.47 7.17 -15.89
N ALA A 96 7.23 7.28 -14.59
CA ALA A 96 6.68 6.24 -13.75
C ALA A 96 5.35 6.69 -13.15
N ALA A 97 4.29 5.91 -13.39
CA ALA A 97 2.99 6.10 -12.78
C ALA A 97 2.96 5.47 -11.39
N LYS A 98 2.49 6.21 -10.39
CA LYS A 98 2.40 5.75 -9.01
C LYS A 98 0.96 5.82 -8.49
N ARG A 99 0.60 4.78 -7.73
CA ARG A 99 -0.60 4.74 -6.88
C ARG A 99 -0.15 5.01 -5.44
N LEU A 100 -0.57 6.15 -4.88
CA LEU A 100 -0.16 6.56 -3.54
C LEU A 100 -0.90 5.76 -2.45
N LYS A 101 -0.27 5.65 -1.27
CA LYS A 101 -0.83 4.94 -0.11
C LYS A 101 -2.05 5.66 0.45
N CYS A 102 -2.99 4.90 0.97
CA CYS A 102 -4.13 5.42 1.70
C CYS A 102 -3.66 6.17 2.95
N ILE A 103 -4.26 7.33 3.22
CA ILE A 103 -3.95 8.13 4.41
C ILE A 103 -4.94 7.91 5.56
N LYS A 104 -6.00 7.15 5.32
CA LYS A 104 -7.04 6.92 6.35
C LYS A 104 -6.49 6.03 7.46
N PRO A 105 -6.72 6.39 8.73
CA PRO A 105 -6.32 5.55 9.85
C PRO A 105 -7.20 4.31 9.98
N ILE A 106 -6.61 3.23 10.49
CA ILE A 106 -7.27 2.03 10.97
C ILE A 106 -7.44 2.19 12.48
N ALA A 107 -8.69 2.18 12.94
CA ALA A 107 -9.03 2.33 14.35
C ALA A 107 -8.41 1.21 15.22
N PRO A 108 -8.14 1.48 16.51
CA PRO A 108 -7.74 0.45 17.46
C PRO A 108 -8.63 -0.79 17.42
N GLY A 109 -8.03 -1.97 17.44
CA GLY A 109 -8.77 -3.25 17.39
C GLY A 109 -9.31 -3.64 16.02
N ALA A 110 -9.19 -2.78 15.00
CA ALA A 110 -9.53 -3.11 13.61
C ALA A 110 -8.30 -3.51 12.79
N THR A 111 -8.51 -4.33 11.77
CA THR A 111 -7.46 -4.72 10.80
C THR A 111 -7.49 -3.87 9.54
N LYS A 112 -8.62 -3.23 9.25
CA LYS A 112 -8.89 -2.38 8.09
C LYS A 112 -9.87 -1.28 8.48
N HIS A 113 -9.79 -0.12 7.85
CA HIS A 113 -10.84 0.90 7.95
C HIS A 113 -11.99 0.58 6.99
N ARG A 114 -13.14 1.23 7.19
CA ARG A 114 -14.32 1.11 6.31
C ARG A 114 -14.25 2.13 5.16
N GLY A 115 -14.97 1.84 4.07
CA GLY A 115 -15.09 2.73 2.91
C GLY A 115 -13.87 2.73 1.99
N SER A 116 -13.89 3.63 0.99
CA SER A 116 -12.85 3.71 -0.05
C SER A 116 -11.49 4.16 0.48
N HIS A 117 -10.41 3.69 -0.16
CA HIS A 117 -9.05 4.14 0.15
C HIS A 117 -8.68 5.39 -0.64
N ASN A 118 -8.28 6.45 0.06
CA ASN A 118 -7.89 7.73 -0.54
C ASN A 118 -6.51 8.14 -0.04
N HIS A 119 -5.69 8.72 -0.92
CA HIS A 119 -4.36 9.20 -0.58
C HIS A 119 -4.32 10.68 -0.18
N SER A 120 -5.46 11.38 -0.23
CA SER A 120 -5.61 12.77 0.20
C SER A 120 -6.96 12.96 0.89
N LEU A 121 -7.03 13.92 1.83
CA LEU A 121 -8.29 14.39 2.42
C LEU A 121 -8.94 15.47 1.55
N ASP A 122 -8.17 16.06 0.64
CA ASP A 122 -8.68 17.08 -0.27
C ASP A 122 -9.56 16.44 -1.34
N LYS A 123 -10.79 16.95 -1.46
CA LYS A 123 -11.74 16.54 -2.51
C LYS A 123 -11.32 16.99 -3.91
N LYS A 124 -10.37 17.93 -4.00
CA LYS A 124 -9.80 18.42 -5.27
C LYS A 124 -8.56 17.66 -5.71
N VAL A 125 -8.21 16.57 -5.01
CA VAL A 125 -7.12 15.71 -5.44
C VAL A 125 -7.33 15.27 -6.90
N VAL A 126 -6.30 15.46 -7.71
CA VAL A 126 -6.34 15.12 -9.13
C VAL A 126 -5.71 13.74 -9.31
N HIS A 127 -6.44 12.89 -10.01
CA HIS A 127 -5.90 11.65 -10.58
C HIS A 127 -5.73 11.85 -12.07
N PHE A 128 -4.72 11.23 -12.67
CA PHE A 128 -4.43 11.34 -14.10
C PHE A 128 -4.94 10.11 -14.86
N CYS A 129 -5.10 10.24 -16.18
CA CYS A 129 -5.47 9.12 -17.04
C CYS A 129 -4.37 8.03 -17.04
N GLU A 130 -4.79 6.77 -17.20
CA GLU A 130 -3.87 5.63 -17.28
C GLU A 130 -3.27 5.44 -18.68
N ASP A 131 -3.81 6.17 -19.67
CA ASP A 131 -3.39 6.13 -21.06
C ASP A 131 -2.03 6.80 -21.28
N ARG A 132 -1.33 6.31 -22.31
CA ARG A 132 -0.11 6.92 -22.83
C ARG A 132 -0.40 7.57 -24.18
N CYS A 133 0.23 8.68 -24.46
CA CYS A 133 0.16 9.33 -25.77
C CYS A 133 0.85 8.44 -26.82
N GLU A 134 0.16 8.17 -27.93
CA GLU A 134 0.68 7.34 -29.03
C GLU A 134 1.92 7.95 -29.70
N ASN A 135 2.03 9.28 -29.71
CA ASN A 135 3.11 9.98 -30.41
C ASN A 135 4.38 10.11 -29.57
N CYS A 136 4.28 10.33 -28.25
CA CYS A 136 5.45 10.54 -27.38
C CYS A 136 5.69 9.43 -26.34
N GLY A 137 4.72 8.54 -26.11
CA GLY A 137 4.80 7.43 -25.14
C GLY A 137 4.70 7.84 -23.66
N TYR A 138 4.55 9.13 -23.38
CA TYR A 138 4.36 9.69 -22.04
C TYR A 138 2.94 9.48 -21.54
N PHE A 139 2.78 9.37 -20.22
CA PHE A 139 1.48 9.31 -19.58
C PHE A 139 0.71 10.59 -19.84
N CYS A 140 -0.60 10.45 -20.03
CA CYS A 140 -1.49 11.58 -20.13
C CYS A 140 -1.52 12.33 -18.78
N THR A 141 -1.20 13.62 -18.80
CA THR A 141 -1.18 14.48 -17.62
C THR A 141 -2.50 15.24 -17.40
N LEU A 142 -3.56 14.85 -18.12
CA LEU A 142 -4.89 15.42 -17.94
C LEU A 142 -5.59 14.83 -16.70
N PRO A 143 -6.38 15.64 -15.96
CA PRO A 143 -7.22 15.15 -14.88
C PRO A 143 -8.26 14.12 -15.38
N LEU A 144 -8.30 12.96 -14.73
CA LEU A 144 -9.28 11.92 -14.95
C LEU A 144 -10.69 12.42 -14.62
N GLY A 145 -11.67 12.10 -15.49
CA GLY A 145 -13.07 12.48 -15.30
C GLY A 145 -13.46 13.83 -15.90
N LYS A 146 -12.50 14.58 -16.48
CA LYS A 146 -12.84 15.60 -17.48
C LYS A 146 -12.97 14.92 -18.83
N LEU A 147 -14.18 14.44 -19.13
CA LEU A 147 -14.56 13.96 -20.44
C LEU A 147 -14.40 15.10 -21.47
N ASP A 148 -13.86 14.72 -22.63
CA ASP A 148 -13.93 15.40 -23.93
C ASP A 148 -13.00 16.59 -24.17
N VAL A 149 -11.67 16.35 -24.16
CA VAL A 149 -10.86 16.93 -25.24
C VAL A 149 -10.20 15.78 -25.98
N VAL A 150 -10.82 15.42 -27.09
CA VAL A 150 -10.19 14.66 -28.17
C VAL A 150 -8.93 15.43 -28.55
N ILE A 151 -7.76 15.06 -28.02
CA ILE A 151 -6.49 15.54 -28.57
C ILE A 151 -6.16 14.62 -29.75
N GLY A 152 -6.96 14.80 -30.81
CA GLY A 152 -6.53 14.54 -32.17
C GLY A 152 -5.46 15.58 -32.58
N PRO A 153 -4.72 15.31 -33.66
CA PRO A 153 -3.35 15.78 -33.84
C PRO A 153 -3.29 17.18 -34.43
N TYR A 154 -3.57 18.23 -33.65
CA TYR A 154 -3.26 19.59 -34.10
C TYR A 154 -2.62 20.44 -32.99
N TYR A 155 -1.36 20.78 -33.27
CA TYR A 155 -0.50 21.77 -32.63
C TYR A 155 -1.20 23.08 -32.27
N LEU A 156 -0.73 23.70 -31.18
CA LEU A 156 -0.51 25.15 -31.04
C LEU A 156 0.74 25.28 -30.13
N ILE A 157 1.95 25.47 -30.68
CA ILE A 157 2.64 26.78 -30.86
C ILE A 157 2.12 27.90 -29.97
#